data_AF-A0AAQ2HGG2-F1
#
_entry.id   AF-A0AAQ2HGG2-F1
#
_cell.length_a   1.000
_cell.length_b   1.000
_cell.length_c   1.000
_cell.angle_alpha   90.00
_cell.angle_beta   90.00
_cell.angle_gamma   90.00
#
_symmetry.space_group_name_H-M   'P 1'
#
loop_
_entity.id
_entity.type
_entity.pdbx_description
1 polymer ?
#
loop_
_entity_poly.entity_id
_entity_poly.type
_entity_poly.pdbx_seq_one_letter_code
_entity_poly.pdbx_strand_id
1 'polypeptide(L)'
;MSNQSPFGGRSPALFPVLPKGEVLATYATYFEAQEAVDQLAKADFPVKQLSIVGNDLKSVERVTGKLTWGRVALAGAASGAWLGVFFGLLFFIFSPAGAGLPFVLAAVLIGAGFGMLFGLVSYGLNRRRRDFTSTMQVIASNYQVIVESALVNRARNLLHGHVADVAAAPLPHPSEPPYSAAPPTEPPAAPPAAPFAPPSRDSV
;
A
#
# COMPACT_ATOMS: atom_id res chain seq x y z
N MET A 1 36.65 20.35 14.77
CA MET A 1 36.03 21.69 14.77
C MET A 1 34.58 21.52 15.22
N SER A 2 34.28 21.93 16.46
CA SER A 2 32.96 21.84 17.08
C SER A 2 32.11 23.04 16.68
N ASN A 3 31.05 22.81 15.91
CA ASN A 3 30.07 23.83 15.57
C ASN A 3 29.04 23.96 16.71
N GLN A 4 29.24 24.95 17.59
CA GLN A 4 28.25 25.34 18.58
C GLN A 4 27.34 26.42 17.96
N SER A 5 26.07 26.09 17.72
CA SER A 5 25.05 27.08 17.33
C SER A 5 24.55 27.81 18.59
N PRO A 6 24.57 29.16 18.63
CA PRO A 6 24.29 29.92 19.85
C PRO A 6 22.81 30.28 20.11
N PHE A 7 21.84 29.83 19.29
CA PHE A 7 20.42 30.13 19.52
C PHE A 7 19.51 29.00 19.04
N GLY A 8 18.71 28.41 19.96
CA GLY A 8 17.70 27.41 19.65
C GLY A 8 17.06 26.82 20.92
N GLY A 9 15.96 27.41 21.38
CA GLY A 9 15.23 26.96 22.56
C GLY A 9 14.63 25.56 22.40
N ARG A 10 14.77 24.74 23.45
CA ARG A 10 14.07 23.47 23.74
C ARG A 10 13.65 22.66 22.50
N SER A 11 14.57 21.87 21.94
CA SER A 11 14.19 20.71 21.13
C SER A 11 13.43 19.72 22.03
N PRO A 12 12.13 19.46 21.84
CA PRO A 12 11.46 18.36 22.52
C PRO A 12 12.03 17.05 21.97
N ALA A 13 12.31 16.11 22.87
CA ALA A 13 12.90 14.78 22.69
C ALA A 13 13.21 14.35 21.23
N LEU A 14 14.51 14.15 20.95
CA LEU A 14 15.06 13.68 19.67
C LEU A 14 14.59 12.26 19.25
N PHE A 15 13.76 11.61 20.07
CA PHE A 15 13.20 10.29 19.84
C PHE A 15 11.72 10.29 20.22
N PRO A 16 10.82 9.79 19.35
CA PRO A 16 9.43 9.58 19.70
C PRO A 16 9.32 8.71 20.96
N VAL A 17 8.81 9.27 22.05
CA VAL A 17 8.55 8.53 23.29
C VAL A 17 7.13 7.98 23.21
N LEU A 18 6.94 6.74 23.69
CA LEU A 18 5.62 6.13 23.74
C LEU A 18 4.67 7.00 24.59
N PRO A 19 3.45 7.27 24.13
CA PRO A 19 2.46 8.01 24.90
C PRO A 19 2.23 7.35 26.26
N LYS A 20 2.13 8.16 27.32
CA LYS A 20 1.82 7.70 28.67
C LYS A 20 0.31 7.79 28.90
N GLY A 21 -0.27 6.79 29.56
CA GLY A 21 -1.69 6.80 29.90
C GLY A 21 -2.24 5.40 30.16
N GLU A 22 -3.56 5.30 30.23
CA GLU A 22 -4.31 4.06 30.40
C GLU A 22 -4.99 3.66 29.09
N VAL A 23 -5.09 2.36 28.84
CA VAL A 23 -5.81 1.83 27.66
C VAL A 23 -7.30 2.00 27.88
N LEU A 24 -7.91 2.80 27.01
CA LEU A 24 -9.36 3.01 26.99
C LEU A 24 -10.08 1.82 26.36
N ALA A 25 -9.62 1.42 25.18
CA ALA A 25 -10.14 0.29 24.42
C ALA A 25 -9.09 -0.21 23.40
N THR A 26 -9.22 -1.47 22.99
CA THR A 26 -8.38 -2.11 21.97
C THR A 26 -9.25 -2.52 20.79
N TYR A 27 -8.79 -2.23 19.59
CA TYR A 27 -9.48 -2.44 18.32
C TYR A 27 -8.63 -3.27 17.37
N ALA A 28 -9.28 -3.98 16.45
CA ALA A 28 -8.57 -4.81 15.47
C ALA A 28 -7.99 -3.94 14.35
N THR A 29 -8.70 -2.89 13.97
CA THR A 29 -8.34 -2.01 12.86
C THR A 29 -8.09 -0.58 13.32
N TYR A 30 -7.25 0.15 12.57
CA TYR A 30 -7.04 1.57 12.81
C TYR A 30 -8.34 2.37 12.64
N PHE A 31 -9.19 1.94 11.71
CA PHE A 31 -10.46 2.60 11.41
C PHE A 31 -11.42 2.56 12.62
N GLU A 32 -11.59 1.39 13.25
CA GLU A 32 -12.39 1.26 14.49
C GLU A 32 -11.85 2.15 15.62
N ALA A 33 -10.51 2.20 15.79
CA ALA A 33 -9.88 3.08 16.77
C ALA A 33 -10.13 4.56 16.47
N GLN A 34 -10.12 4.93 15.19
CA GLN A 34 -10.45 6.29 14.74
C GLN A 34 -11.92 6.62 14.99
N GLU A 35 -12.84 5.71 14.72
CA GLU A 35 -14.27 5.92 15.01
C GLU A 35 -14.53 6.16 16.50
N ALA A 36 -13.84 5.45 17.38
CA ALA A 36 -13.92 5.66 18.83
C ALA A 36 -13.42 7.07 19.23
N VAL A 37 -12.31 7.52 18.63
CA VAL A 37 -11.79 8.88 18.84
C VAL A 37 -12.77 9.93 18.30
N ASP A 38 -13.38 9.69 17.14
CA ASP A 38 -14.37 10.58 16.53
C ASP A 38 -15.64 10.68 17.37
N GLN A 39 -16.09 9.57 17.98
CA GLN A 39 -17.20 9.58 18.94
C GLN A 39 -16.90 10.45 20.16
N LEU A 40 -15.70 10.31 20.73
CA LEU A 40 -15.26 11.15 21.84
C LEU A 40 -15.14 12.62 21.43
N ALA A 41 -14.66 12.90 20.22
CA ALA A 41 -14.57 14.25 19.67
C ALA A 41 -15.95 14.91 19.56
N LYS A 42 -16.97 14.18 19.10
CA LYS A 42 -18.36 14.65 19.02
C LYS A 42 -18.96 14.97 20.39
N ALA A 43 -18.47 14.34 21.45
CA ALA A 43 -18.87 14.59 22.84
C ALA A 43 -18.01 15.68 23.54
N ASP A 44 -17.32 16.53 22.78
CA ASP A 44 -16.42 17.59 23.26
C ASP A 44 -15.33 17.08 24.23
N PHE A 45 -14.89 15.83 24.05
CA PHE A 45 -13.76 15.29 24.79
C PHE A 45 -12.44 15.91 24.31
N PRO A 46 -11.47 16.21 25.19
CA PRO A 46 -10.18 16.77 24.78
C PRO A 46 -9.33 15.73 24.04
N VAL A 47 -9.54 15.58 22.73
CA VAL A 47 -8.86 14.61 21.86
C VAL A 47 -7.34 14.72 21.85
N LYS A 48 -6.78 15.88 22.24
CA LYS A 48 -5.33 16.07 22.41
C LYS A 48 -4.73 15.17 23.50
N GLN A 49 -5.57 14.63 24.40
CA GLN A 49 -5.17 13.69 25.44
C GLN A 49 -5.38 12.22 25.04
N LEU A 50 -5.78 11.97 23.80
CA LEU A 50 -5.91 10.63 23.22
C LEU A 50 -4.69 10.32 22.35
N SER A 51 -4.32 9.05 22.30
CA SER A 51 -3.26 8.55 21.42
C SER A 51 -3.63 7.17 20.90
N ILE A 52 -3.58 6.98 19.59
CA ILE A 52 -3.76 5.66 18.97
C ILE A 52 -2.39 5.01 18.85
N VAL A 53 -2.19 3.87 19.51
CA VAL A 53 -0.93 3.11 19.49
C VAL A 53 -1.16 1.78 18.80
N GLY A 54 -0.37 1.50 17.77
CA GLY A 54 -0.35 0.19 17.12
C GLY A 54 0.55 -0.76 17.91
N ASN A 55 0.01 -1.89 18.33
CA ASN A 55 0.72 -2.90 19.12
C ASN A 55 1.06 -4.12 18.26
N ASP A 56 2.03 -4.90 18.74
CA ASP A 56 2.48 -6.14 18.11
C ASP A 56 2.78 -5.96 16.62
N LEU A 57 3.71 -5.04 16.34
CA LEU A 57 4.13 -4.72 14.98
C LEU A 57 4.74 -5.97 14.34
N LYS A 58 4.12 -6.42 13.26
CA LYS A 58 4.58 -7.51 12.43
C LYS A 58 5.22 -6.94 11.18
N SER A 59 6.48 -7.30 10.96
CA SER A 59 7.13 -7.08 9.67
C SER A 59 6.67 -8.18 8.71
N VAL A 60 5.92 -7.81 7.69
CA VAL A 60 5.44 -8.70 6.64
C VAL A 60 6.25 -8.46 5.39
N GLU A 61 6.91 -9.51 4.90
CA GLU A 61 7.57 -9.49 3.60
C GLU A 61 6.57 -9.91 2.53
N ARG A 62 6.06 -8.95 1.76
CA ARG A 62 5.12 -9.24 0.67
C ARG A 62 5.87 -9.58 -0.61
N VAL A 63 5.84 -10.87 -0.95
CA VAL A 63 6.37 -11.38 -2.22
C VAL A 63 5.49 -10.84 -3.36
N THR A 64 6.04 -9.91 -4.11
CA THR A 64 5.31 -9.20 -5.19
C THR A 64 5.40 -9.97 -6.52
N GLY A 65 6.35 -10.89 -6.66
CA GLY A 65 6.44 -11.77 -7.84
C GLY A 65 7.81 -12.40 -8.03
N LYS A 66 7.95 -13.20 -9.09
CA LYS A 66 9.22 -13.82 -9.47
C LYS A 66 10.08 -12.85 -10.29
N LEU A 67 11.36 -12.75 -9.94
CA LEU A 67 12.32 -11.95 -10.70
C LEU A 67 12.87 -12.81 -11.85
N THR A 68 12.37 -12.58 -13.06
CA THR A 68 12.77 -13.34 -14.26
C THR A 68 13.76 -12.56 -15.11
N TRP A 69 14.60 -13.29 -15.86
CA TRP A 69 15.54 -12.71 -16.81
C TRP A 69 14.87 -11.75 -17.81
N GLY A 70 13.66 -12.08 -18.29
CA GLY A 70 12.89 -11.20 -19.18
C GLY A 70 12.45 -9.89 -18.52
N ARG A 71 12.06 -9.92 -17.24
CA ARG A 71 11.68 -8.69 -16.50
C ARG A 71 12.88 -7.79 -16.26
N VAL A 72 14.04 -8.38 -15.96
CA VAL A 72 15.31 -7.66 -15.83
C VAL A 72 15.74 -7.07 -17.16
N ALA A 73 15.64 -7.84 -18.25
CA ALA A 73 15.95 -7.38 -19.61
C ALA A 73 15.12 -6.15 -19.99
N LEU A 74 13.80 -6.22 -19.78
CA LEU A 74 12.89 -5.12 -20.07
C LEU A 74 13.16 -3.90 -19.20
N ALA A 75 13.39 -4.08 -17.89
CA ALA A 75 13.71 -2.99 -16.99
C ALA A 75 15.03 -2.29 -17.37
N GLY A 76 16.06 -3.09 -17.70
CA GLY A 76 17.33 -2.59 -18.21
C GLY A 76 17.17 -1.86 -19.54
N ALA A 77 16.41 -2.42 -20.48
CA ALA A 77 16.13 -1.79 -21.77
C ALA A 77 15.40 -0.46 -21.61
N ALA A 78 14.38 -0.39 -20.74
CA ALA A 78 13.65 0.84 -20.47
C ALA A 78 14.56 1.91 -19.84
N SER A 79 15.38 1.53 -18.85
CA SER A 79 16.32 2.46 -18.21
C SER A 79 17.39 2.96 -19.21
N GLY A 80 17.90 2.07 -20.07
CA GLY A 80 18.86 2.41 -21.11
C GLY A 80 18.25 3.26 -22.23
N ALA A 81 17.00 2.99 -22.62
CA ALA A 81 16.26 3.79 -23.59
C ALA A 81 16.11 5.22 -23.10
N TRP A 82 15.76 5.42 -21.82
CA TRP A 82 15.68 6.75 -21.21
C TRP A 82 17.02 7.50 -21.27
N LEU A 83 18.12 6.81 -20.96
CA LEU A 83 19.46 7.39 -21.08
C LEU A 83 19.79 7.75 -22.55
N GLY A 84 19.40 6.88 -23.50
CA GLY A 84 19.53 7.13 -24.93
C GLY A 84 18.69 8.32 -25.41
N VAL A 85 17.48 8.49 -24.89
CA VAL A 85 16.65 9.68 -25.13
C VAL A 85 17.37 10.92 -24.60
N PHE A 86 17.87 10.87 -23.36
CA PHE A 86 18.56 11.99 -22.73
C PHE A 86 19.77 12.45 -23.54
N PHE A 87 20.68 11.54 -23.89
CA PHE A 87 21.84 11.89 -24.73
C PHE A 87 21.43 12.26 -26.15
N GLY A 88 20.47 11.55 -26.75
CA GLY A 88 19.97 11.85 -28.09
C GLY A 88 19.43 13.28 -28.19
N LEU A 89 18.61 13.71 -27.23
CA LEU A 89 18.08 15.08 -27.17
C LEU A 89 19.16 16.11 -26.87
N LEU A 90 20.13 15.78 -26.01
CA LEU A 90 21.26 16.66 -25.73
C LEU A 90 22.07 16.92 -27.01
N PHE A 91 22.44 15.87 -27.75
CA PHE A 91 23.13 16.04 -29.03
C PHE A 91 22.27 16.72 -30.09
N PHE A 92 20.95 16.46 -30.12
CA PHE A 92 20.02 17.11 -31.04
C PHE A 92 20.01 18.65 -30.85
N ILE A 93 19.99 19.12 -29.61
CA ILE A 93 19.96 20.56 -29.30
C ILE A 93 21.33 21.21 -29.49
N PHE A 94 22.40 20.55 -29.03
CA PHE A 94 23.75 21.12 -29.00
C PHE A 94 24.56 20.87 -30.28
N SER A 95 24.15 19.95 -31.14
CA SER A 95 24.81 19.62 -32.41
C SER A 95 23.80 19.41 -33.57
N PRO A 96 23.05 20.46 -33.98
CA PRO A 96 21.95 20.35 -34.94
C PRO A 96 22.37 19.85 -36.33
N ALA A 97 23.62 20.05 -36.72
CA ALA A 97 24.16 19.64 -38.01
C ALA A 97 24.43 18.12 -38.12
N GLY A 98 24.52 17.40 -37.00
CA GLY A 98 24.89 15.98 -36.96
C GLY A 98 23.90 15.06 -36.23
N ALA A 99 22.98 15.63 -35.44
CA ALA A 99 22.05 14.87 -34.62
C ALA A 99 20.60 15.20 -35.00
N GLY A 100 20.12 14.60 -36.09
CA GLY A 100 18.71 14.67 -36.47
C GLY A 100 17.83 13.68 -35.72
N LEU A 101 16.51 13.69 -36.00
CA LEU A 101 15.56 12.72 -35.45
C LEU A 101 15.98 11.23 -35.60
N PRO A 102 16.55 10.76 -36.73
CA PRO A 102 17.03 9.37 -36.82
C PRO A 102 18.21 9.07 -35.89
N PHE A 103 19.05 10.06 -35.57
CA PHE A 103 20.13 9.90 -34.61
C PHE A 103 19.59 9.69 -33.19
N VAL A 104 18.57 10.46 -32.80
CA VAL A 104 17.90 10.27 -31.50
C VAL A 104 17.32 8.87 -31.40
N LEU A 105 16.62 8.40 -32.44
CA LEU A 105 16.09 7.04 -32.46
C LEU A 105 17.19 5.98 -32.32
N ALA A 106 18.29 6.14 -33.05
CA ALA A 106 19.44 5.24 -32.93
C ALA A 106 20.05 5.26 -31.52
N ALA A 107 20.20 6.44 -30.91
CA ALA A 107 20.69 6.60 -29.54
C ALA A 107 19.78 5.89 -28.53
N VAL A 108 18.45 5.97 -28.71
CA VAL A 108 17.48 5.24 -27.88
C VAL A 108 17.62 3.73 -28.04
N LEU A 109 17.72 3.22 -29.27
CA LEU A 109 17.86 1.79 -29.54
C LEU A 109 19.17 1.23 -28.97
N ILE A 110 20.28 1.95 -29.16
CA ILE A 110 21.60 1.58 -28.62
C ILE A 110 21.56 1.65 -27.09
N GLY A 111 21.00 2.71 -26.53
CA GLY A 111 20.81 2.87 -25.09
C GLY A 111 19.99 1.72 -24.49
N ALA A 112 18.89 1.35 -25.14
CA ALA A 112 18.05 0.23 -24.73
C ALA A 112 18.80 -1.11 -24.79
N GLY A 113 19.51 -1.39 -25.88
CA GLY A 113 20.32 -2.61 -26.02
C GLY A 113 21.42 -2.69 -24.96
N PHE A 114 22.13 -1.60 -24.74
CA PHE A 114 23.15 -1.51 -23.70
C PHE A 114 22.56 -1.69 -22.30
N GLY A 115 21.48 -0.99 -21.97
CA GLY A 115 20.81 -1.09 -20.67
C GLY A 115 20.26 -2.50 -20.41
N MET A 116 19.73 -3.17 -21.44
CA MET A 116 19.31 -4.56 -21.37
C MET A 116 20.48 -5.48 -21.00
N LEU A 117 21.59 -5.40 -21.74
CA LEU A 117 22.78 -6.22 -21.50
C LEU A 117 23.38 -5.94 -20.13
N PHE A 118 23.52 -4.66 -19.76
CA PHE A 118 24.04 -4.24 -18.47
C PHE A 118 23.16 -4.74 -17.32
N GLY A 119 21.83 -4.65 -17.46
CA GLY A 119 20.89 -5.19 -16.48
C GLY A 119 21.01 -6.70 -16.33
N LEU A 120 21.15 -7.44 -17.44
CA LEU A 120 21.35 -8.89 -17.43
C LEU A 120 22.65 -9.30 -16.75
N VAL A 121 23.77 -8.63 -17.08
CA VAL A 121 25.08 -8.91 -16.49
C VAL A 121 25.08 -8.59 -15.00
N SER A 122 24.57 -7.41 -14.62
CA SER A 122 24.46 -6.99 -13.23
C SER A 122 23.59 -7.96 -12.41
N TYR A 123 22.50 -8.42 -13.01
CA TYR A 123 21.63 -9.42 -12.40
C TYR A 123 22.34 -10.76 -12.23
N GLY A 124 23.08 -11.24 -13.23
CA GLY A 124 23.86 -12.47 -13.16
C GLY A 124 24.94 -12.43 -12.07
N LEU A 125 25.65 -11.30 -11.94
CA LEU A 125 26.69 -11.11 -10.92
C LEU A 125 26.11 -11.05 -9.49
N ASN A 126 24.96 -10.40 -9.33
CA ASN A 126 24.30 -10.25 -8.03
C ASN A 126 23.29 -11.38 -7.72
N ARG A 127 23.14 -12.39 -8.60
CA ARG A 127 22.24 -13.54 -8.45
C ARG A 127 22.75 -14.48 -7.35
N ARG A 128 22.72 -14.04 -6.09
CA ARG A 128 23.12 -14.91 -4.98
C ARG A 128 21.97 -15.66 -4.34
N ARG A 129 20.82 -15.08 -3.93
CA ARG A 129 19.77 -15.86 -3.21
C ARG A 129 18.32 -15.33 -3.23
N ARG A 130 17.87 -14.53 -4.21
CA ARG A 130 16.47 -14.04 -4.21
C ARG A 130 15.86 -14.02 -5.62
N ASP A 131 15.12 -15.08 -5.92
CA ASP A 131 14.30 -15.19 -7.16
C ASP A 131 12.94 -14.48 -7.03
N PHE A 132 12.80 -13.66 -5.99
CA PHE A 132 11.55 -12.99 -5.62
C PHE A 132 11.82 -11.51 -5.39
N THR A 133 10.93 -10.67 -5.92
CA THR A 133 10.84 -9.28 -5.52
C THR A 133 9.93 -9.18 -4.30
N SER A 134 10.40 -8.52 -3.25
CA SER A 134 9.64 -8.34 -2.03
C SER A 134 9.63 -6.90 -1.58
N THR A 135 8.51 -6.49 -0.99
CA THR A 135 8.39 -5.22 -0.29
C THR A 135 8.21 -5.51 1.20
N MET A 136 9.02 -4.85 2.03
CA MET A 136 8.89 -4.93 3.48
C MET A 136 7.80 -3.96 3.91
N GLN A 137 6.81 -4.46 4.65
CA GLN A 137 5.74 -3.65 5.23
C GLN A 137 5.66 -3.95 6.73
N VAL A 138 5.42 -2.91 7.53
CA VAL A 138 5.19 -3.05 8.98
C VAL A 138 3.71 -2.82 9.25
N ILE A 139 3.05 -3.78 9.90
CA ILE A 139 1.61 -3.76 10.18
C ILE A 139 1.41 -4.06 11.66
N ALA A 140 0.59 -3.27 12.36
CA ALA A 140 0.19 -3.55 13.73
C ALA A 140 -0.89 -4.65 13.78
N SER A 141 -0.85 -5.51 14.80
CA SER A 141 -1.85 -6.57 14.96
C SER A 141 -3.14 -6.08 15.61
N ASN A 142 -3.04 -5.04 16.45
CA ASN A 142 -4.16 -4.38 17.10
C ASN A 142 -3.80 -2.91 17.38
N TYR A 143 -4.82 -2.09 17.62
CA TYR A 143 -4.70 -0.67 17.86
C TYR A 143 -5.35 -0.33 19.20
N GLN A 144 -4.61 0.32 20.08
CA GLN A 144 -5.08 0.73 21.40
C GLN A 144 -5.29 2.24 21.41
N VAL A 145 -6.46 2.67 21.88
CA VAL A 145 -6.69 4.08 22.20
C VAL A 145 -6.26 4.28 23.65
N ILE A 146 -5.19 5.04 23.83
CA ILE A 146 -4.64 5.42 25.14
C ILE A 146 -5.16 6.81 25.48
N VAL A 147 -5.57 7.00 26.73
CA VAL A 147 -6.01 8.28 27.27
C VAL A 147 -5.22 8.61 28.52
N GLU A 148 -5.04 9.91 28.78
CA GLU A 148 -4.46 10.37 30.04
C GLU A 148 -5.24 9.80 31.24
N SER A 149 -4.53 9.22 32.21
CA SER A 149 -5.13 8.45 33.32
C SER A 149 -6.17 9.25 34.12
N ALA A 150 -6.04 10.58 34.19
CA ALA A 150 -7.00 11.45 34.87
C ALA A 150 -8.38 11.48 34.19
N LEU A 151 -8.45 11.25 32.87
CA LEU A 151 -9.69 11.35 32.10
C LEU A 151 -10.27 10.01 31.64
N VAL A 152 -9.64 8.88 31.97
CA VAL A 152 -10.05 7.55 31.49
C VAL A 152 -11.50 7.22 31.83
N ASN A 153 -11.94 7.51 33.05
CA ASN A 153 -13.31 7.22 33.50
C ASN A 153 -14.33 8.10 32.75
N ARG A 154 -13.98 9.36 32.47
CA ARG A 154 -14.82 10.26 31.67
C ARG A 154 -14.93 9.74 30.23
N ALA A 155 -13.83 9.33 29.63
CA ALA A 155 -13.81 8.78 28.27
C ALA A 155 -14.63 7.48 28.18
N ARG A 156 -14.49 6.57 29.15
CA ARG A 156 -15.30 5.34 29.24
C ARG A 156 -16.79 5.66 29.34
N ASN A 157 -17.18 6.63 30.16
CA ASN A 157 -18.59 7.00 30.32
C ASN A 157 -19.19 7.58 29.02
N LEU A 158 -18.43 8.36 28.26
CA LEU A 158 -18.89 8.93 26.99
C LEU A 158 -19.03 7.85 25.89
N LEU A 159 -18.10 6.89 25.84
CA LEU A 159 -18.19 5.76 24.92
C LEU A 159 -19.37 4.83 25.25
N HIS A 160 -19.61 4.51 26.53
CA HIS A 160 -20.75 3.68 26.92
C HIS A 160 -22.09 4.42 26.85
N GLY A 161 -22.10 5.73 27.11
CA GLY A 161 -23.31 6.55 27.14
C GLY A 161 -24.02 6.67 25.79
N HIS A 162 -23.29 6.58 24.67
CA HIS A 162 -23.88 6.58 23.31
C HIS A 162 -24.35 5.20 22.83
N VAL A 163 -23.95 4.10 23.49
CA VAL A 163 -24.49 2.76 23.18
C VAL A 163 -25.91 2.60 23.74
N ALA A 164 -26.24 3.33 24.82
CA ALA A 164 -27.58 3.32 25.40
C ALA A 164 -28.65 3.97 24.50
N ASP A 165 -28.29 4.97 23.69
CA ASP A 165 -29.22 5.58 22.72
C ASP A 165 -29.47 4.72 21.46
N VAL A 166 -28.64 3.69 21.21
CA VAL A 166 -28.82 2.74 20.10
C VAL A 166 -29.43 1.40 20.58
N ALA A 167 -29.43 1.13 21.89
CA ALA A 167 -29.95 -0.12 22.48
C ALA A 167 -31.49 -0.19 22.61
N ALA A 168 -32.23 0.76 22.02
CA ALA A 168 -33.69 0.74 21.93
C ALA A 168 -34.22 0.18 20.58
N ALA A 169 -33.42 -0.59 19.86
CA ALA A 169 -33.92 -1.52 18.84
C ALA A 169 -33.97 -2.93 19.48
N PRO A 170 -35.13 -3.61 19.50
CA PRO A 170 -35.25 -4.94 20.10
C PRO A 170 -34.21 -5.92 19.56
N LEU A 171 -33.42 -6.54 20.45
CA LEU A 171 -32.53 -7.63 20.11
C LEU A 171 -33.34 -8.79 19.50
N PRO A 172 -32.97 -9.33 18.33
CA PRO A 172 -33.47 -10.63 17.90
C PRO A 172 -33.10 -11.70 18.93
N HIS A 173 -34.08 -12.45 19.40
CA HIS A 173 -33.91 -13.53 20.37
C HIS A 173 -32.97 -14.63 19.84
N PRO A 174 -32.20 -15.31 20.72
CA PRO A 174 -31.13 -16.25 20.34
C PRO A 174 -31.64 -17.65 19.97
N SER A 175 -32.69 -17.76 19.15
CA SER A 175 -33.24 -19.05 18.72
C SER A 175 -33.25 -19.25 17.19
N GLU A 176 -32.53 -18.44 16.42
CA GLU A 176 -32.26 -18.78 15.02
C GLU A 176 -31.16 -19.84 14.93
N PRO A 177 -31.42 -21.00 14.30
CA PRO A 177 -30.38 -21.98 14.02
C PRO A 177 -29.28 -21.35 13.15
N PRO A 178 -28.03 -21.81 13.25
CA PRO A 178 -26.93 -21.27 12.46
C PRO A 178 -27.32 -21.32 10.99
N TYR A 179 -27.23 -20.16 10.33
CA TYR A 179 -27.32 -19.95 8.90
C TYR A 179 -26.87 -21.22 8.15
N SER A 180 -27.84 -21.95 7.59
CA SER A 180 -27.58 -22.82 6.45
C SER A 180 -26.95 -21.92 5.39
N ALA A 181 -25.71 -22.22 5.02
CA ALA A 181 -25.08 -21.58 3.87
C ALA A 181 -26.06 -21.66 2.70
N ALA A 182 -26.54 -20.51 2.23
CA ALA A 182 -27.24 -20.44 0.96
C ALA A 182 -26.31 -21.06 -0.11
N PRO A 183 -26.81 -21.98 -0.96
CA PRO A 183 -25.99 -22.55 -2.03
C PRO A 183 -25.46 -21.42 -2.93
N PRO A 184 -24.30 -21.61 -3.58
CA PRO A 184 -23.70 -20.60 -4.43
C PRO A 184 -24.72 -20.14 -5.47
N THR A 185 -24.96 -18.84 -5.53
CA THR A 185 -25.73 -18.24 -6.61
C THR A 185 -24.91 -18.40 -7.89
N GLU A 186 -25.37 -19.32 -8.74
CA GLU A 186 -24.89 -19.51 -10.09
C GLU A 186 -24.99 -18.17 -10.86
N PRO A 187 -23.94 -17.74 -11.59
CA PRO A 187 -24.02 -16.56 -12.44
C PRO A 187 -25.16 -16.72 -13.46
N PRO A 188 -25.86 -15.65 -13.86
CA PRO A 188 -26.89 -15.75 -14.87
C PRO A 188 -26.32 -16.37 -16.15
N ALA A 189 -26.92 -17.50 -16.56
CA ALA A 189 -26.60 -18.19 -17.79
C ALA A 189 -26.64 -17.22 -18.96
N ALA A 190 -25.55 -17.18 -19.73
CA ALA A 190 -25.52 -16.51 -21.02
C ALA A 190 -26.64 -17.10 -21.92
N PRO A 191 -27.29 -16.28 -22.76
CA PRO A 191 -28.28 -16.79 -23.70
C PRO A 191 -27.65 -17.87 -24.60
N PRO A 192 -28.40 -18.91 -25.01
CA PRO A 192 -27.86 -19.99 -25.80
C PRO A 192 -27.27 -19.45 -27.09
N ALA A 193 -25.99 -19.75 -27.33
CA ALA A 193 -25.36 -19.55 -28.62
C ALA A 193 -26.16 -20.34 -29.66
N ALA A 194 -26.59 -19.66 -30.72
CA ALA A 194 -27.22 -20.30 -31.87
C ALA A 194 -26.33 -21.45 -32.38
N PRO A 195 -26.90 -22.59 -32.77
CA PRO A 195 -26.11 -23.69 -33.31
C PRO A 195 -25.37 -23.21 -34.57
N PHE A 196 -24.04 -23.33 -34.53
CA PHE A 196 -23.18 -23.13 -35.68
C PHE A 196 -23.53 -24.18 -36.74
N ALA A 197 -24.25 -23.76 -37.79
CA ALA A 197 -24.49 -24.59 -38.95
C ALA A 197 -23.18 -24.74 -39.75
N PRO A 198 -22.70 -25.96 -40.02
CA PRO A 198 -21.56 -26.15 -40.90
C PRO A 198 -21.93 -25.69 -42.32
N PRO A 199 -21.01 -25.06 -43.07
CA PRO A 199 -21.29 -24.70 -44.46
C PRO A 199 -21.52 -25.98 -45.27
N SER A 200 -22.69 -26.08 -45.91
CA SER A 200 -22.97 -27.08 -46.93
C SER A 200 -21.95 -26.95 -48.06
N ARG A 201 -21.12 -27.99 -48.22
CA ARG A 201 -20.48 -28.27 -49.50
C ARG A 201 -21.57 -28.73 -50.45
N ASP A 202 -21.66 -28.05 -51.59
CA ASP A 202 -22.17 -28.42 -52.92
C ASP A 202 -22.57 -27.09 -53.61
N SER A 203 -22.16 -26.71 -54.82
CA SER A 203 -21.59 -27.40 -55.98
C SER A 203 -21.04 -26.34 -56.98
N VAL A 204 -19.85 -26.60 -57.56
CA VAL A 204 -19.52 -26.64 -59.01
C VAL A 204 -18.21 -27.42 -59.14
#